data_AF-A0A973RPH4-F1
#
_entry.id   AF-A0A973RPH4-F1
#
_cell.length_a   1.000
_cell.length_b   1.000
_cell.length_c   1.000
_cell.angle_alpha   90.00
_cell.angle_beta   90.00
_cell.angle_gamma   90.00
#
_symmetry.space_group_name_H-M   'P 1'
#
loop_
_entity.id
_entity.type
_entity.pdbx_description
1 polymer ?
#
loop_
_entity_poly.entity_id
_entity_poly.type
_entity_poly.pdbx_seq_one_letter_code
_entity_poly.pdbx_strand_id
1 'polypeptide(L)'
;MRRTTLAFLAAGFLAATAACSSSTTASSPTAPTTAAAAGTAATPAAAPPTAAPDAATVAAKIKKAVPTVTTTKNITAADDPNKLLGRPQQYTSATTLVDSRIDSGTGSVDRGGVVEVFATADDAKARAAYIEAIGKAQPAFAEYDFVHGPVLVRVAKALTPTQAAEYDKAAS
;
A
#
# COMPACT_ATOMS: atom_id res chain seq x y z
N MET A 1 -9.42 -23.06 48.97
CA MET A 1 -8.55 -22.41 49.98
C MET A 1 -7.09 -22.77 49.71
N ARG A 2 -6.22 -21.79 49.46
CA ARG A 2 -4.86 -21.66 50.02
C ARG A 2 -4.33 -20.27 49.62
N ARG A 3 -3.79 -19.55 50.61
CA ARG A 3 -3.30 -18.17 50.48
C ARG A 3 -1.77 -18.19 50.40
N THR A 4 -1.20 -17.31 49.59
CA THR A 4 0.19 -16.84 49.77
C THR A 4 0.30 -15.41 49.23
N THR A 5 0.62 -14.48 50.12
CA THR A 5 0.86 -13.05 49.85
C THR A 5 2.18 -12.67 50.50
N LEU A 6 3.03 -11.94 49.76
CA LEU A 6 4.14 -11.04 50.16
C LEU A 6 4.72 -10.56 48.79
N ALA A 7 4.64 -9.32 48.30
CA ALA A 7 4.79 -7.97 48.87
C ALA A 7 6.23 -7.61 49.26
N PHE A 8 6.85 -6.65 48.56
CA PHE A 8 7.71 -5.55 49.08
C PHE A 8 8.17 -4.60 47.94
N LEU A 9 7.82 -3.31 48.07
CA LEU A 9 8.54 -2.01 47.81
C LEU A 9 9.60 -1.85 46.67
N ALA A 10 9.91 -0.66 46.13
CA ALA A 10 9.25 0.67 46.03
C ALA A 10 10.15 1.66 45.23
N ALA A 11 9.59 2.84 44.87
CA ALA A 11 10.22 4.02 44.23
C ALA A 11 10.74 3.83 42.78
N GLY A 12 10.66 4.82 41.88
CA GLY A 12 10.08 6.18 41.97
C GLY A 12 11.06 7.26 41.51
N PHE A 13 10.86 7.83 40.32
CA PHE A 13 11.51 9.09 39.94
C PHE A 13 10.64 9.93 38.99
N LEU A 14 10.62 11.24 39.24
CA LEU A 14 9.82 12.26 38.56
C LEU A 14 10.77 13.15 37.74
N ALA A 15 10.42 13.51 36.51
CA ALA A 15 10.97 14.69 35.84
C ALA A 15 10.03 15.17 34.72
N ALA A 16 9.84 16.48 34.61
CA ALA A 16 8.96 17.16 33.66
C ALA A 16 9.75 18.14 32.78
N THR A 17 9.05 19.13 32.18
CA THR A 17 9.51 20.21 31.27
C THR A 17 9.65 19.78 29.79
N ALA A 18 9.31 20.60 28.78
CA ALA A 18 8.79 21.98 28.72
C ALA A 18 7.66 22.06 27.66
N ALA A 19 6.65 22.96 27.65
CA ALA A 19 6.43 24.30 28.21
C ALA A 19 7.00 25.48 27.38
N CYS A 20 6.23 25.93 26.38
CA CYS A 20 6.16 27.26 25.74
C CYS A 20 5.03 27.18 24.66
N SER A 21 3.95 28.00 24.53
CA SER A 21 3.66 29.40 24.96
C SER A 21 4.72 30.39 24.43
N SER A 22 4.48 31.55 23.81
CA SER A 22 3.34 32.48 23.66
C SER A 22 3.69 33.51 22.55
N SER A 23 2.84 34.41 22.01
CA SER A 23 1.37 34.59 21.90
C SER A 23 1.08 35.89 21.09
N THR A 24 -0.16 36.40 21.14
CA THR A 24 -0.50 37.85 21.02
C THR A 24 -0.66 38.51 19.63
N THR A 25 -1.94 38.76 19.34
CA THR A 25 -2.57 39.88 18.60
C THR A 25 -1.82 41.23 18.57
N ALA A 26 -1.76 41.88 17.40
CA ALA A 26 -1.78 43.36 17.29
C ALA A 26 -2.25 43.81 15.89
N SER A 27 -2.93 44.97 15.82
CA SER A 27 -3.58 45.51 14.62
C SER A 27 -2.67 46.40 13.76
N SER A 28 -3.21 46.77 12.58
CA SER A 28 -2.64 47.61 11.51
C SER A 28 -2.03 48.95 11.96
N PRO A 29 -1.21 49.57 11.08
CA PRO A 29 -1.74 50.76 10.40
C PRO A 29 -1.48 50.85 8.87
N THR A 30 -2.48 51.41 8.19
CA THR A 30 -2.51 52.33 7.02
C THR A 30 -1.52 52.21 5.85
N ALA A 31 -2.07 52.18 4.63
CA ALA A 31 -1.36 52.22 3.33
C ALA A 31 -0.83 53.63 2.95
N PRO A 32 -0.02 53.79 1.88
CA PRO A 32 -0.60 53.82 0.52
C PRO A 32 0.22 53.17 -0.62
N THR A 33 -0.47 52.86 -1.72
CA THR A 33 -0.07 52.91 -3.14
C THR A 33 1.38 52.61 -3.55
N THR A 34 1.59 51.55 -4.35
CA THR A 34 1.89 51.62 -5.81
C THR A 34 1.88 50.21 -6.42
N ALA A 35 1.42 50.06 -7.66
CA ALA A 35 1.36 48.76 -8.33
C ALA A 35 2.75 48.25 -8.76
N ALA A 36 3.04 46.99 -8.46
CA ALA A 36 4.09 46.22 -9.11
C ALA A 36 3.59 44.77 -9.29
N ALA A 37 3.25 44.41 -10.52
CA ALA A 37 2.90 43.04 -10.88
C ALA A 37 4.18 42.17 -10.91
N ALA A 38 4.64 41.75 -9.74
CA ALA A 38 5.66 40.72 -9.62
C ALA A 38 5.01 39.38 -10.00
N GLY A 39 5.34 38.88 -11.20
CA GLY A 39 4.75 37.66 -11.72
C GLY A 39 4.97 36.48 -10.79
N THR A 40 3.91 35.68 -10.58
CA THR A 40 4.00 34.38 -9.93
C THR A 40 5.07 33.56 -10.66
N ALA A 41 6.23 33.37 -10.04
CA ALA A 41 7.23 32.46 -10.54
C ALA A 41 6.62 31.06 -10.51
N ALA A 42 6.18 30.58 -11.67
CA ALA A 42 5.62 29.25 -11.80
C ALA A 42 6.70 28.25 -11.39
N THR A 43 6.47 27.54 -10.28
CA THR A 43 7.20 26.32 -9.97
C THR A 43 7.26 25.48 -11.24
N PRO A 44 8.45 25.06 -11.71
CA PRO A 44 8.55 24.20 -12.87
C PRO A 44 7.69 22.96 -12.61
N ALA A 45 6.60 22.83 -13.38
CA ALA A 45 5.74 21.66 -13.29
C ALA A 45 6.61 20.45 -13.58
N ALA A 46 6.79 19.58 -12.58
CA ALA A 46 7.54 18.35 -12.76
C ALA A 46 6.95 17.62 -13.98
N ALA A 47 7.83 17.18 -14.89
CA ALA A 47 7.40 16.45 -16.07
C ALA A 47 6.46 15.30 -15.63
N PRO A 48 5.32 15.09 -16.32
CA PRO A 48 4.35 14.09 -15.88
C PRO A 48 5.07 12.75 -15.74
N PRO A 49 4.96 12.07 -14.58
CA PRO A 49 5.60 10.78 -14.41
C PRO A 49 5.12 9.85 -15.52
N THR A 50 6.04 9.13 -16.15
CA THR A 50 5.71 8.14 -17.18
C THR A 50 4.61 7.23 -16.63
N ALA A 51 3.43 7.29 -17.26
CA ALA A 51 2.23 6.71 -16.67
C ALA A 51 2.45 5.23 -16.35
N ALA A 52 2.23 4.85 -15.09
CA ALA A 52 2.34 3.47 -14.66
C ALA A 52 1.38 2.58 -15.47
N PRO A 53 1.78 1.34 -15.81
CA PRO A 53 0.92 0.44 -16.58
C PRO A 53 -0.33 0.07 -15.79
N ASP A 54 -1.52 0.12 -16.40
CA ASP A 54 -2.75 -0.26 -15.71
C ASP A 54 -2.74 -1.73 -15.24
N ALA A 55 -3.30 -2.01 -14.06
CA ALA A 55 -3.30 -3.33 -13.45
C ALA A 55 -3.96 -4.41 -14.32
N ALA A 56 -4.96 -4.08 -15.15
CA ALA A 56 -5.57 -5.04 -16.08
C ALA A 56 -4.65 -5.35 -17.27
N THR A 57 -3.78 -4.42 -17.68
CA THR A 57 -2.76 -4.66 -18.72
C THR A 57 -1.74 -5.68 -18.23
N VAL A 58 -1.25 -5.52 -17.00
CA VAL A 58 -0.33 -6.49 -16.36
C VAL A 58 -1.05 -7.83 -16.12
N ALA A 59 -2.28 -7.82 -15.61
CA ALA A 59 -3.07 -9.04 -15.41
C ALA A 59 -3.30 -9.81 -16.72
N ALA A 60 -3.53 -9.12 -17.85
CA ALA A 60 -3.65 -9.74 -19.17
C ALA A 60 -2.32 -10.35 -19.66
N LYS A 61 -1.18 -9.69 -19.38
CA LYS A 61 0.17 -10.22 -19.63
C LYS A 61 0.40 -11.51 -18.85
N ILE A 62 0.08 -11.52 -17.54
CA ILE A 62 0.16 -12.71 -16.68
C ILE A 62 -0.74 -13.83 -17.21
N LYS A 63 -2.03 -13.55 -17.47
CA LYS A 63 -2.98 -14.55 -18.01
C LYS A 63 -2.53 -15.16 -19.35
N LYS A 64 -1.83 -14.40 -20.20
CA LYS A 64 -1.29 -14.91 -21.46
C LYS A 64 -0.10 -15.86 -21.24
N ALA A 65 0.71 -15.64 -20.21
CA ALA A 65 1.92 -16.41 -19.92
C ALA A 65 1.71 -17.57 -18.93
N VAL A 66 0.66 -17.51 -18.10
CA VAL A 66 0.31 -18.48 -17.06
C VAL A 66 -1.07 -19.06 -17.39
N PRO A 67 -1.17 -20.16 -18.18
CA PRO A 67 -2.45 -20.63 -18.74
C PRO A 67 -3.48 -21.09 -17.71
N THR A 68 -3.07 -21.36 -16.47
CA THR A 68 -3.97 -21.69 -15.35
C THR A 68 -4.72 -20.48 -14.82
N VAL A 69 -4.29 -19.25 -15.13
CA VAL A 69 -5.04 -18.01 -14.80
C VAL A 69 -6.24 -17.89 -15.75
N THR A 70 -7.36 -18.47 -15.34
CA THR A 70 -8.57 -18.57 -16.16
C THR A 70 -9.35 -17.25 -16.24
N THR A 71 -9.40 -16.49 -15.16
CA THR A 71 -10.25 -15.30 -15.03
C THR A 71 -9.47 -14.11 -14.47
N THR A 72 -9.74 -12.93 -15.01
CA THR A 72 -9.25 -11.65 -14.49
C THR A 72 -10.43 -10.72 -14.24
N LYS A 73 -10.42 -9.95 -13.15
CA LYS A 73 -11.48 -8.98 -12.84
C LYS A 73 -10.88 -7.70 -12.26
N ASN A 74 -11.13 -6.56 -12.89
CA ASN A 74 -10.76 -5.25 -12.35
C ASN A 74 -11.50 -5.00 -11.03
N ILE A 75 -10.78 -4.45 -10.05
CA ILE A 75 -11.31 -3.97 -8.79
C ILE A 75 -11.72 -2.50 -8.96
N THR A 76 -12.87 -2.14 -8.40
CA THR A 76 -13.35 -0.77 -8.26
C THR A 76 -13.26 -0.32 -6.80
N ALA A 77 -13.36 0.98 -6.53
CA ALA A 77 -13.28 1.48 -5.16
C ALA A 77 -14.46 0.99 -4.29
N ALA A 78 -15.58 0.60 -4.93
CA ALA A 78 -16.74 0.06 -4.25
C ALA A 78 -16.54 -1.39 -3.78
N ASP A 79 -15.96 -2.26 -4.61
CA ASP A 79 -15.82 -3.69 -4.34
C ASP A 79 -14.41 -4.13 -3.87
N ASP A 80 -13.45 -3.22 -3.81
CA ASP A 80 -12.14 -3.41 -3.17
C ASP A 80 -12.27 -3.96 -1.73
N PRO A 81 -11.74 -5.16 -1.41
CA PRO A 81 -11.77 -5.70 -0.04
C PRO A 81 -11.05 -4.83 1.00
N ASN A 82 -9.95 -4.18 0.63
CA ASN A 82 -9.16 -3.36 1.55
C ASN A 82 -9.67 -1.92 1.64
N LYS A 83 -10.52 -1.49 0.69
CA LYS A 83 -11.00 -0.10 0.53
C LYS A 83 -9.86 0.92 0.39
N LEU A 84 -8.76 0.58 -0.27
CA LEU A 84 -7.57 1.40 -0.48
C LEU A 84 -7.48 2.01 -1.90
N LEU A 85 -8.16 1.43 -2.90
CA LEU A 85 -8.09 1.89 -4.30
C LEU A 85 -8.34 3.40 -4.43
N GLY A 86 -7.39 4.10 -5.05
CA GLY A 86 -7.47 5.54 -5.32
C GLY A 86 -7.25 6.45 -4.11
N ARG A 87 -6.89 5.91 -2.93
CA ARG A 87 -6.47 6.73 -1.78
C ARG A 87 -5.03 7.24 -1.95
N PRO A 88 -4.65 8.35 -1.28
CA PRO A 88 -3.26 8.81 -1.26
C PRO A 88 -2.29 7.71 -0.81
N GLN A 89 -1.17 7.55 -1.52
CA GLN A 89 -0.12 6.55 -1.25
C GLN A 89 -0.61 5.09 -1.31
N GLN A 90 -1.73 4.83 -2.01
CA GLN A 90 -2.27 3.48 -2.24
C GLN A 90 -2.32 3.17 -3.73
N TYR A 91 -2.77 1.95 -4.09
CA TYR A 91 -2.88 1.54 -5.48
C TYR A 91 -3.91 2.38 -6.24
N THR A 92 -3.55 2.77 -7.46
CA THR A 92 -4.34 3.56 -8.41
C THR A 92 -5.20 2.67 -9.30
N SER A 93 -4.77 1.44 -9.55
CA SER A 93 -5.55 0.38 -10.21
C SER A 93 -5.25 -0.98 -9.56
N ALA A 94 -6.22 -1.90 -9.57
CA ALA A 94 -6.00 -3.27 -9.13
C ALA A 94 -6.88 -4.27 -9.89
N THR A 95 -6.39 -5.48 -10.09
CA THR A 95 -7.07 -6.55 -10.85
C THR A 95 -6.82 -7.92 -10.21
N THR A 96 -7.87 -8.67 -9.90
CA THR A 96 -7.78 -10.02 -9.35
C THR A 96 -7.51 -11.06 -10.44
N LEU A 97 -6.78 -12.12 -10.10
CA LEU A 97 -6.44 -13.26 -10.92
C LEU A 97 -7.01 -14.53 -10.29
N VAL A 98 -7.72 -15.36 -11.07
CA VAL A 98 -8.23 -16.67 -10.61
C VAL A 98 -7.45 -17.78 -11.30
N ASP A 99 -6.77 -18.61 -10.50
CA ASP A 99 -5.97 -19.75 -10.97
C ASP A 99 -6.72 -21.07 -10.81
N SER A 100 -6.73 -21.90 -11.85
CA SER A 100 -7.42 -23.19 -11.87
C SER A 100 -6.75 -24.28 -11.03
N ARG A 101 -5.55 -24.06 -10.49
CA ARG A 101 -4.88 -24.96 -9.53
C ARG A 101 -5.42 -24.81 -8.11
N ILE A 102 -6.38 -23.89 -7.88
CA ILE A 102 -6.93 -23.58 -6.56
C ILE A 102 -8.44 -23.80 -6.56
N ASP A 103 -8.86 -24.92 -5.95
CA ASP A 103 -10.27 -25.34 -5.91
C ASP A 103 -11.16 -24.46 -5.02
N SER A 104 -10.59 -23.80 -4.00
CA SER A 104 -11.35 -22.99 -3.04
C SER A 104 -10.54 -21.81 -2.50
N GLY A 105 -11.23 -20.72 -2.18
CA GLY A 105 -10.63 -19.52 -1.59
C GLY A 105 -11.69 -18.44 -1.34
N THR A 106 -11.51 -17.68 -0.25
CA THR A 106 -12.51 -16.73 0.25
C THR A 106 -12.28 -15.28 -0.19
N GLY A 107 -11.05 -14.92 -0.51
CA GLY A 107 -10.63 -13.58 -0.92
C GLY A 107 -10.03 -13.52 -2.32
N SER A 108 -9.76 -12.30 -2.76
CA SER A 108 -9.19 -11.99 -4.08
C SER A 108 -7.83 -12.64 -4.33
N VAL A 109 -6.95 -12.65 -3.33
CA VAL A 109 -5.61 -13.26 -3.45
C VAL A 109 -5.68 -14.78 -3.31
N ASP A 110 -6.51 -15.30 -2.39
CA ASP A 110 -6.65 -16.73 -2.08
C ASP A 110 -6.94 -17.59 -3.32
N ARG A 111 -7.66 -17.03 -4.30
CA ARG A 111 -8.08 -17.72 -5.53
C ARG A 111 -7.07 -17.66 -6.68
N GLY A 112 -5.91 -17.06 -6.47
CA GLY A 112 -4.82 -17.01 -7.47
C GLY A 112 -3.88 -15.86 -7.19
N GLY A 113 -4.38 -14.63 -7.28
CA GLY A 113 -3.59 -13.45 -6.97
C GLY A 113 -4.29 -12.12 -7.22
N VAL A 114 -3.58 -11.03 -6.98
CA VAL A 114 -4.01 -9.66 -7.29
C VAL A 114 -2.82 -8.89 -7.83
N VAL A 115 -3.01 -8.18 -8.94
CA VAL A 115 -2.10 -7.11 -9.36
C VAL A 115 -2.58 -5.81 -8.73
N GLU A 116 -1.73 -5.13 -7.97
CA GLU A 116 -1.93 -3.78 -7.44
C GLU A 116 -0.89 -2.85 -8.11
N VAL A 117 -1.32 -1.72 -8.69
CA VAL A 117 -0.40 -0.74 -9.31
C VAL A 117 -0.50 0.59 -8.58
N PHE A 118 0.65 1.19 -8.32
CA PHE A 118 0.82 2.40 -7.51
C PHE A 118 1.25 3.61 -8.35
N ALA A 119 1.25 4.79 -7.73
CA ALA A 119 1.82 5.99 -8.33
C ALA A 119 3.37 5.92 -8.41
N THR A 120 4.01 5.29 -7.42
CA THR A 120 5.47 5.16 -7.34
C THR A 120 5.90 3.73 -7.01
N ALA A 121 7.17 3.42 -7.29
CA ALA A 121 7.77 2.15 -6.90
C ALA A 121 7.96 2.00 -5.38
N ASP A 122 8.04 3.12 -4.64
CA ASP A 122 8.24 3.07 -3.19
C ASP A 122 6.92 2.83 -2.44
N ASP A 123 5.79 3.33 -2.96
CA ASP A 123 4.46 2.95 -2.47
C ASP A 123 4.21 1.43 -2.64
N ALA A 124 4.60 0.86 -3.80
CA ALA A 124 4.48 -0.57 -4.08
C ALA A 124 5.33 -1.44 -3.12
N LYS A 125 6.58 -1.02 -2.85
CA LYS A 125 7.44 -1.67 -1.85
C LYS A 125 6.88 -1.56 -0.43
N ALA A 126 6.36 -0.38 -0.05
CA ALA A 126 5.77 -0.15 1.27
C ALA A 126 4.55 -1.05 1.48
N ARG A 127 3.72 -1.23 0.44
CA ARG A 127 2.61 -2.18 0.45
C ARG A 127 3.08 -3.62 0.64
N ALA A 128 4.07 -4.07 -0.15
CA ALA A 128 4.62 -5.43 -0.05
C ALA A 128 5.18 -5.70 1.36
N ALA A 129 5.98 -4.79 1.91
CA ALA A 129 6.54 -4.91 3.25
C ALA A 129 5.46 -4.96 4.36
N TYR A 130 4.36 -4.22 4.20
CA TYR A 130 3.22 -4.27 5.12
C TYR A 130 2.51 -5.63 5.09
N ILE A 131 2.27 -6.18 3.89
CA ILE A 131 1.66 -7.50 3.69
C ILE A 131 2.57 -8.60 4.25
N GLU A 132 3.86 -8.57 3.90
CA GLU A 132 4.85 -9.55 4.37
C GLU A 132 4.95 -9.56 5.91
N ALA A 133 4.89 -8.38 6.55
CA ALA A 133 4.86 -8.27 8.01
C ALA A 133 3.61 -8.94 8.63
N ILE A 134 2.45 -8.82 8.00
CA ILE A 134 1.23 -9.54 8.42
C ILE A 134 1.41 -11.05 8.23
N GLY A 135 1.93 -11.51 7.08
CA GLY A 135 2.19 -12.91 6.81
C GLY A 135 3.18 -13.55 7.81
N LYS A 136 4.23 -12.81 8.18
CA LYS A 136 5.18 -13.19 9.24
C LYS A 136 4.54 -13.29 10.62
N ALA A 137 3.67 -12.34 10.97
CA ALA A 137 2.96 -12.34 12.26
C ALA A 137 1.87 -13.42 12.32
N GLN A 138 1.20 -13.70 11.20
CA GLN A 138 0.03 -14.57 11.09
C GLN A 138 0.11 -15.41 9.80
N PRO A 139 0.74 -16.61 9.82
CA PRO A 139 0.94 -17.46 8.64
C PRO A 139 -0.34 -17.89 7.90
N ALA A 140 -1.52 -17.71 8.51
CA ALA A 140 -2.81 -17.82 7.85
C ALA A 140 -2.94 -16.87 6.64
N PHE A 141 -2.34 -15.67 6.72
CA PHE A 141 -2.38 -14.61 5.71
C PHE A 141 -1.06 -14.46 4.92
N ALA A 142 -0.15 -15.43 4.99
CA ALA A 142 1.04 -15.41 4.14
C ALA A 142 0.65 -15.55 2.65
N GLU A 143 1.39 -14.87 1.79
CA GLU A 143 1.26 -14.85 0.32
C GLU A 143 2.66 -14.62 -0.29
N TYR A 144 2.80 -14.73 -1.62
CA TYR A 144 4.04 -14.35 -2.31
C TYR A 144 3.86 -12.96 -2.93
N ASP A 145 4.81 -12.06 -2.71
CA ASP A 145 4.77 -10.68 -3.16
C ASP A 145 5.95 -10.38 -4.10
N PHE A 146 5.66 -9.95 -5.34
CA PHE A 146 6.66 -9.60 -6.35
C PHE A 146 6.50 -8.14 -6.79
N VAL A 147 7.58 -7.35 -6.73
CA VAL A 147 7.53 -5.90 -7.03
C VAL A 147 8.32 -5.56 -8.29
N HIS A 148 7.64 -4.97 -9.28
CA HIS A 148 8.21 -4.55 -10.56
C HIS A 148 7.96 -3.04 -10.77
N GLY A 149 8.88 -2.22 -10.27
CA GLY A 149 8.68 -0.76 -10.26
C GLY A 149 7.41 -0.40 -9.46
N PRO A 150 6.43 0.33 -10.05
CA PRO A 150 5.17 0.68 -9.39
C PRO A 150 4.14 -0.47 -9.33
N VAL A 151 4.48 -1.67 -9.80
CA VAL A 151 3.58 -2.83 -9.82
C VAL A 151 3.91 -3.76 -8.66
N LEU A 152 2.91 -4.21 -7.91
CA LEU A 152 2.97 -5.31 -6.97
C LEU A 152 2.07 -6.45 -7.46
N VAL A 153 2.63 -7.65 -7.58
CA VAL A 153 1.90 -8.88 -7.90
C VAL A 153 1.88 -9.77 -6.68
N ARG A 154 0.68 -9.91 -6.11
CA ARG A 154 0.37 -10.70 -4.91
C ARG A 154 -0.16 -12.06 -5.35
N VAL A 155 0.35 -13.16 -4.83
CA VAL A 155 0.04 -14.52 -5.30
C VAL A 155 -0.30 -15.44 -4.14
N ALA A 156 -1.33 -16.26 -4.31
CA ALA A 156 -1.83 -17.18 -3.28
C ALA A 156 -0.74 -18.13 -2.76
N LYS A 157 -0.57 -18.22 -1.44
CA LYS A 157 0.29 -19.24 -0.81
C LYS A 157 -0.13 -20.70 -1.07
N ALA A 158 -1.33 -20.91 -1.61
CA ALA A 158 -1.80 -22.24 -2.04
C ALA A 158 -1.02 -22.76 -3.25
N LEU A 159 -0.41 -21.87 -4.04
CA LEU A 159 0.52 -22.24 -5.09
C LEU A 159 1.89 -22.57 -4.49
N THR A 160 2.60 -23.50 -5.13
CA THR A 160 4.00 -23.80 -4.79
C THR A 160 4.91 -22.64 -5.21
N PRO A 161 6.13 -22.49 -4.65
CA PRO A 161 7.04 -21.41 -5.03
C PRO A 161 7.36 -21.37 -6.53
N THR A 162 7.48 -22.55 -7.17
CA THR A 162 7.68 -22.67 -8.62
C THR A 162 6.49 -22.11 -9.41
N GLN A 163 5.26 -22.37 -8.96
CA GLN A 163 4.04 -21.88 -9.60
C GLN A 163 3.85 -20.37 -9.37
N ALA A 164 4.23 -19.86 -8.20
CA ALA A 164 4.21 -18.42 -7.92
C ALA A 164 5.24 -17.64 -8.77
N ALA A 165 6.43 -18.21 -8.99
CA ALA A 165 7.47 -17.63 -9.83
C ALA A 165 7.06 -17.51 -11.33
N GLU A 166 6.04 -18.23 -11.79
CA GLU A 166 5.45 -18.02 -13.11
C GLU A 166 4.81 -16.64 -13.24
N TYR A 167 4.23 -16.09 -12.17
CA TYR A 167 3.61 -14.76 -12.13
C TYR A 167 4.67 -13.67 -12.15
N ASP A 168 5.68 -13.77 -11.29
CA ASP A 168 6.86 -12.90 -11.21
C ASP A 168 7.52 -12.71 -12.59
N LYS A 169 7.84 -13.83 -13.24
CA LYS A 169 8.42 -13.87 -14.58
C LYS A 169 7.47 -13.34 -15.67
N ALA A 170 6.16 -13.44 -15.48
CA ALA A 170 5.18 -12.94 -16.43
C ALA A 170 4.85 -11.45 -16.25
N ALA A 171 5.03 -10.91 -15.05
CA ALA A 171 4.82 -9.50 -14.74
C ALA A 171 5.99 -8.64 -15.21
N SER A 172 7.22 -9.12 -15.00
CA SER A 172 8.52 -8.57 -15.46
C SER A 172 8.51 -8.13 -16.92
#